data_AF-A0A2M8CNP2-F1
#
_entry.id   AF-A0A2M8CNP2-F1
#
_cell.length_a   1.000
_cell.length_b   1.000
_cell.length_c   1.000
_cell.angle_alpha   90.00
_cell.angle_beta   90.00
_cell.angle_gamma   90.00
#
_symmetry.space_group_name_H-M   'P 1'
#
loop_
_entity.id
_entity.type
_entity.pdbx_description
1 polymer ?
#
loop_
_entity_poly.entity_id
_entity_poly.type
_entity_poly.pdbx_seq_one_letter_code
_entity_poly.pdbx_strand_id
1 'polypeptide(L)'
;MRRSVGTKRGKSDERTRRRICQTRPGGGSMSLLQRLLLVFLAVGLLLGVVLIFTYDVVKVDWVSFMEIQPSYKPMESPLPVAAQSIPVEGAAYLPGQGAPVNPVPADAVSVERGRIFFSQNCVQCHGATGDGNGIIGGALVFPPANLISDVVQSDPDGALFLTISNGILGENNQIHMPALNENFNVRDRWDIVNYVRWLKANPPTQP
;
A
#
# COMPACT_ATOMS: atom_id res chain seq x y z
N MET A 1 118.91 -44.67 -15.62
CA MET A 1 118.44 -44.51 -14.23
C MET A 1 117.98 -43.05 -14.07
N ARG A 2 116.84 -42.84 -13.39
CA ARG A 2 116.08 -41.59 -13.15
C ARG A 2 115.00 -41.21 -14.18
N ARG A 3 113.77 -41.32 -13.67
CA ARG A 3 112.45 -40.99 -14.20
C ARG A 3 112.21 -39.47 -14.14
N SER A 4 111.39 -38.93 -15.05
CA SER A 4 110.28 -38.05 -14.63
C SER A 4 109.12 -38.20 -15.62
N VAL A 5 107.91 -38.07 -15.06
CA VAL A 5 106.61 -38.41 -15.64
C VAL A 5 105.79 -37.13 -15.68
N GLY A 6 105.02 -36.95 -16.77
CA GLY A 6 103.75 -36.22 -16.78
C GLY A 6 103.81 -34.77 -17.26
N THR A 7 102.98 -34.41 -18.26
CA THR A 7 101.60 -33.94 -18.02
C THR A 7 100.89 -33.52 -19.33
N LYS A 8 99.66 -34.05 -19.48
CA LYS A 8 98.44 -33.54 -20.13
C LYS A 8 98.53 -32.68 -21.41
N ARG A 9 98.18 -33.30 -22.54
CA ARG A 9 97.57 -32.65 -23.72
C ARG A 9 96.07 -32.44 -23.47
N GLY A 10 95.60 -31.20 -23.59
CA GLY A 10 94.19 -30.83 -23.51
C GLY A 10 93.91 -29.56 -24.30
N LYS A 11 93.59 -29.73 -25.59
CA LYS A 11 93.02 -28.77 -26.56
C LYS A 11 92.86 -29.63 -27.81
N SER A 12 91.72 -29.77 -28.46
CA SER A 12 90.65 -28.82 -28.75
C SER A 12 89.62 -29.65 -29.52
N ASP A 13 88.34 -29.64 -29.15
CA ASP A 13 87.33 -30.17 -30.06
C ASP A 13 86.13 -29.23 -30.16
N GLU A 14 86.41 -28.18 -30.92
CA GLU A 14 85.47 -27.19 -31.42
C GLU A 14 84.80 -27.76 -32.68
N ARG A 15 83.99 -28.81 -32.55
CA ARG A 15 83.20 -29.31 -33.68
C ARG A 15 82.04 -30.25 -33.32
N THR A 16 81.07 -29.81 -32.53
CA THR A 16 79.71 -30.40 -32.62
C THR A 16 78.63 -29.32 -32.53
N ARG A 17 78.60 -28.43 -33.53
CA ARG A 17 77.38 -27.73 -33.94
C ARG A 17 76.48 -28.73 -34.67
N ARG A 18 75.32 -29.09 -34.10
CA ARG A 18 74.08 -29.36 -34.85
C ARG A 18 72.91 -29.70 -33.91
N ARG A 19 71.79 -29.00 -34.16
CA ARG A 19 70.45 -29.13 -33.54
C ARG A 19 70.45 -28.56 -32.12
N ILE A 20 69.72 -27.49 -31.84
CA ILE A 20 68.27 -27.42 -31.90
C ILE A 20 67.86 -25.98 -32.26
N CYS A 21 67.20 -25.84 -33.42
CA CYS A 21 66.33 -24.72 -33.68
C CYS A 21 65.08 -24.95 -32.80
N GLN A 22 65.03 -24.31 -31.64
CA GLN A 22 63.80 -24.12 -30.88
C GLN A 22 63.46 -22.64 -30.97
N THR A 23 62.64 -22.30 -31.95
CA THR A 23 61.79 -21.11 -31.87
C THR A 23 60.89 -21.29 -30.66
N ARG A 24 61.25 -20.66 -29.53
CA ARG A 24 60.34 -20.50 -28.40
C ARG A 24 59.16 -19.64 -28.88
N PRO A 25 57.89 -20.13 -28.81
CA PRO A 25 56.74 -19.24 -28.86
C PRO A 25 56.62 -18.62 -27.46
N GLY A 26 57.41 -17.57 -27.20
CA GLY A 26 57.62 -17.04 -25.86
C GLY A 26 57.15 -15.61 -25.72
N GLY A 27 55.85 -15.45 -25.43
CA GLY A 27 55.24 -14.32 -24.70
C GLY A 27 55.72 -12.91 -25.06
N GLY A 28 54.95 -12.22 -25.92
CA GLY A 28 55.15 -10.79 -26.18
C GLY A 28 55.24 -10.00 -24.87
N SER A 29 56.39 -9.39 -24.62
CA SER A 29 56.58 -8.47 -23.51
C SER A 29 55.69 -7.25 -23.75
N MET A 30 54.54 -7.20 -23.08
CA MET A 30 53.68 -6.01 -23.17
C MET A 30 54.45 -4.79 -22.71
N SER A 31 54.50 -3.77 -23.58
CA SER A 31 55.15 -2.50 -23.31
C SER A 31 54.56 -1.84 -22.05
N LEU A 32 55.35 -1.05 -21.35
CA LEU A 32 54.91 -0.36 -20.13
C LEU A 32 53.66 0.50 -20.39
N LEU A 33 53.56 1.08 -21.60
CA LEU A 33 52.37 1.80 -22.07
C LEU A 33 51.12 0.90 -22.15
N GLN A 34 51.23 -0.32 -22.69
CA GLN A 34 50.10 -1.26 -22.76
C GLN A 34 49.63 -1.71 -21.38
N ARG A 35 50.56 -1.90 -20.43
CA ARG A 35 50.21 -2.23 -19.05
C ARG A 35 49.47 -1.09 -18.36
N LEU A 36 49.93 0.15 -18.53
CA LEU A 36 49.26 1.32 -18.00
C LEU A 36 47.87 1.49 -18.61
N LEU A 37 47.72 1.34 -19.93
CA LEU A 37 46.41 1.42 -20.60
C LEU A 37 45.43 0.36 -20.07
N LEU A 38 45.88 -0.88 -19.86
CA LEU A 38 45.03 -1.93 -19.28
C LEU A 38 44.61 -1.62 -17.85
N VAL A 39 45.50 -1.04 -17.03
CA VAL A 39 45.17 -0.62 -15.67
C VAL A 39 44.16 0.53 -15.68
N PHE A 40 44.35 1.56 -16.51
CA PHE A 40 43.40 2.66 -16.61
C PHE A 40 42.04 2.22 -17.15
N LEU A 41 42.01 1.27 -18.09
CA LEU A 41 40.77 0.71 -18.62
C LEU A 41 40.06 -0.14 -17.55
N ALA A 42 40.78 -0.96 -16.80
CA ALA A 42 40.21 -1.74 -15.70
C ALA A 42 39.67 -0.85 -14.57
N VAL A 43 40.43 0.19 -14.17
CA VAL A 43 39.99 1.16 -13.16
C VAL A 43 38.78 1.95 -13.66
N GLY A 44 38.81 2.43 -14.90
CA GLY A 44 37.69 3.17 -15.49
C GLY A 44 36.42 2.33 -15.61
N LEU A 45 36.55 1.05 -15.95
CA LEU A 45 35.42 0.13 -16.00
C LEU A 45 34.87 -0.14 -14.60
N LEU A 46 35.74 -0.32 -13.60
CA LEU A 46 35.33 -0.52 -12.20
C LEU A 46 34.62 0.73 -11.65
N LEU A 47 35.16 1.92 -11.92
CA LEU A 47 34.54 3.20 -11.55
C LEU A 47 33.19 3.40 -12.25
N GLY A 48 33.09 3.04 -13.54
CA GLY A 48 31.85 3.10 -14.30
C GLY A 48 30.78 2.15 -13.76
N VAL A 49 31.15 0.91 -13.40
CA VAL A 49 30.24 -0.06 -12.78
C VAL A 49 29.76 0.43 -11.42
N VAL A 50 30.65 0.99 -10.59
CA VAL A 50 30.28 1.58 -9.30
C VAL A 50 29.31 2.76 -9.49
N LEU A 51 29.59 3.65 -10.45
CA LEU A 51 28.70 4.77 -10.78
C LEU A 51 27.32 4.29 -11.23
N ILE A 52 27.26 3.30 -12.13
CA ILE A 52 25.99 2.72 -12.59
C ILE A 52 25.22 2.10 -11.40
N PHE A 53 25.90 1.32 -10.55
CA PHE A 53 25.27 0.75 -9.35
C PHE A 53 24.78 1.81 -8.37
N THR A 54 25.50 2.92 -8.20
CA THR A 54 25.05 4.02 -7.33
C THR A 54 23.83 4.74 -7.89
N TYR A 55 23.62 4.80 -9.20
CA TYR A 55 22.42 5.42 -9.78
C TYR A 55 21.21 4.48 -9.82
N ASP A 56 21.44 3.18 -10.03
CA ASP A 56 20.35 2.20 -10.22
C ASP A 56 19.87 1.57 -8.90
N VAL A 57 20.79 1.31 -7.95
CA VAL A 57 20.46 0.65 -6.67
C VAL A 57 20.17 1.65 -5.56
N VAL A 58 20.88 2.78 -5.52
CA VAL A 58 20.62 3.87 -4.58
C VAL A 58 19.94 4.97 -5.37
N LYS A 59 18.61 4.91 -5.50
CA LYS A 59 17.84 6.05 -6.02
C LYS A 59 18.03 7.22 -5.06
N VAL A 60 19.06 8.04 -5.29
CA VAL A 60 19.31 9.26 -4.53
C VAL A 60 18.29 10.27 -5.04
N ASP A 61 17.11 10.22 -4.44
CA ASP A 61 16.02 11.14 -4.68
C ASP A 61 16.42 12.53 -4.16
N TRP A 62 17.16 13.27 -4.98
CA TRP A 62 17.50 14.67 -4.73
C TRP A 62 16.22 15.50 -4.68
N VAL A 63 16.18 16.46 -3.74
CA VAL A 63 15.03 17.27 -3.32
C VAL A 63 14.39 18.15 -4.42
N SER A 64 14.79 17.97 -5.68
CA SER A 64 14.44 18.82 -6.83
C SER A 64 13.75 18.06 -7.96
N PHE A 65 13.48 16.76 -7.81
CA PHE A 65 12.67 16.04 -8.78
C PHE A 65 11.22 16.52 -8.69
N MET A 66 10.70 17.09 -9.79
CA MET A 66 9.28 17.51 -9.90
C MET A 66 8.29 16.32 -9.74
N GLU A 67 8.78 15.07 -9.73
CA GLU A 67 8.02 13.88 -9.35
C GLU A 67 7.71 13.83 -7.85
N ILE A 68 8.58 14.38 -7.01
CA ILE A 68 8.42 14.44 -5.54
C ILE A 68 7.80 15.80 -5.19
N GLN A 69 6.59 16.00 -5.66
CA GLN A 69 5.75 17.13 -5.26
C GLN A 69 4.77 16.65 -4.17
N PRO A 70 4.43 17.50 -3.19
CA PRO A 70 3.39 17.19 -2.18
C PRO A 70 1.96 17.17 -2.78
N SER A 71 1.83 16.93 -4.09
CA SER A 71 0.54 16.85 -4.78
C SER A 71 0.03 15.42 -4.80
N TYR A 72 -1.27 15.26 -4.57
CA TYR A 72 -1.95 13.95 -4.66
C TYR A 72 -1.84 13.35 -6.05
N LYS A 73 -1.60 12.04 -6.10
CA LYS A 73 -1.74 11.28 -7.35
C LYS A 73 -3.22 11.05 -7.65
N PRO A 74 -3.62 10.97 -8.93
CA PRO A 74 -4.95 10.49 -9.28
C PRO A 74 -5.19 9.11 -8.64
N MET A 75 -6.29 8.96 -7.90
CA MET A 75 -6.66 7.77 -7.10
C MET A 75 -5.94 7.59 -5.75
N GLU A 76 -5.14 8.55 -5.29
CA GLU A 76 -4.71 8.58 -3.89
C GLU A 76 -5.87 9.10 -3.03
N SER A 77 -6.20 8.37 -1.96
CA SER A 77 -7.28 8.77 -1.06
C SER A 77 -7.03 10.20 -0.56
N PRO A 78 -8.02 11.11 -0.63
CA PRO A 78 -7.86 12.45 -0.09
C PRO A 78 -7.45 12.35 1.38
N LEU A 79 -6.61 13.27 1.86
CA LEU A 79 -6.22 13.27 3.27
C LEU A 79 -7.49 13.21 4.14
N PRO A 80 -7.45 12.44 5.24
CA PRO A 80 -8.53 12.49 6.20
C PRO A 80 -8.73 13.95 6.60
N VAL A 81 -9.98 14.39 6.58
CA VAL A 81 -10.34 15.71 7.09
C VAL A 81 -9.75 15.86 8.49
N ALA A 82 -9.11 16.99 8.77
CA ALA A 82 -8.51 17.23 10.08
C ALA A 82 -9.58 16.99 11.16
N ALA A 83 -9.24 16.32 12.26
CA ALA A 83 -10.22 15.93 13.29
C ALA A 83 -11.04 17.11 13.89
N GLN A 84 -10.62 18.36 13.60
CA GLN A 84 -11.25 19.59 14.07
C GLN A 84 -11.77 20.47 12.91
N SER A 85 -11.73 19.99 11.66
CA SER A 85 -12.28 20.76 10.55
C SER A 85 -13.81 20.76 10.63
N ILE A 86 -14.40 21.95 10.55
CA ILE A 86 -15.83 22.12 10.45
C ILE A 86 -16.21 21.82 8.99
N PRO A 87 -17.09 20.83 8.71
CA PRO A 87 -17.57 20.57 7.35
C PRO A 87 -18.18 21.83 6.75
N VAL A 88 -18.07 22.01 5.42
CA VAL A 88 -18.64 23.16 4.71
C VAL A 88 -20.16 23.17 4.81
N GLU A 89 -20.76 21.99 4.98
CA GLU A 89 -22.17 21.78 5.28
C GLU A 89 -22.55 22.06 6.75
N GLY A 90 -21.59 22.46 7.59
CA GLY A 90 -21.72 22.58 9.05
C GLY A 90 -21.39 21.28 9.78
N ALA A 91 -21.00 21.38 11.06
CA ALA A 91 -20.76 20.20 11.89
C ALA A 91 -22.08 19.41 12.06
N ALA A 92 -22.21 18.28 11.38
CA ALA A 92 -23.36 17.38 11.54
C ALA A 92 -23.51 16.90 12.99
N TYR A 93 -22.38 16.79 13.70
CA TYR A 93 -22.27 16.54 15.15
C TYR A 93 -20.84 16.86 15.59
N LEU A 94 -20.67 17.20 16.86
CA LEU A 94 -19.36 17.36 17.50
C LEU A 94 -19.11 16.15 18.41
N PRO A 95 -17.95 15.47 18.28
CA PRO A 95 -17.59 14.39 19.21
C PRO A 95 -17.66 14.89 20.66
N GLY A 96 -18.42 14.20 21.51
CA GLY A 96 -18.58 14.54 22.92
C GLY A 96 -19.69 15.54 23.27
N GLN A 97 -20.44 16.08 22.29
CA GLN A 97 -21.58 16.97 22.55
C GLN A 97 -22.96 16.27 22.58
N GLY A 98 -22.96 14.94 22.63
CA GLY A 98 -24.18 14.13 22.65
C GLY A 98 -24.75 13.86 21.26
N ALA A 99 -25.86 13.11 21.25
CA ALA A 99 -26.55 12.72 20.02
C ALA A 99 -27.22 13.94 19.36
N PRO A 100 -27.00 14.21 18.06
CA PRO A 100 -27.61 15.34 17.39
C PRO A 100 -29.13 15.18 17.31
N VAL A 101 -29.86 16.30 17.33
CA VAL A 101 -31.32 16.29 17.09
C VAL A 101 -31.57 16.23 15.59
N ASN A 102 -32.51 15.38 15.17
CA ASN A 102 -32.89 15.24 13.78
C ASN A 102 -33.52 16.55 13.24
N PRO A 103 -32.85 17.27 12.32
CA PRO A 103 -33.40 18.50 11.75
C PRO A 103 -34.35 18.20 10.58
N VAL A 104 -34.49 16.93 10.19
CA VAL A 104 -35.20 16.48 9.00
C VAL A 104 -36.59 15.98 9.36
N PRO A 105 -37.66 16.63 8.89
CA PRO A 105 -39.01 16.10 9.06
C PRO A 105 -39.13 14.70 8.42
N ALA A 106 -39.76 13.77 9.14
CA ALA A 106 -40.08 12.44 8.63
C ALA A 106 -41.29 12.49 7.66
N ASP A 107 -41.18 13.32 6.62
CA ASP A 107 -42.16 13.40 5.54
C ASP A 107 -42.00 12.27 4.51
N ALA A 108 -42.97 12.14 3.60
CA ALA A 108 -42.97 11.08 2.59
C ALA A 108 -41.73 11.13 1.66
N VAL A 109 -41.17 12.33 1.43
CA VAL A 109 -39.99 12.49 0.56
C VAL A 109 -38.72 12.04 1.29
N SER A 110 -38.61 12.34 2.59
CA SER A 110 -37.53 11.85 3.44
C SER A 110 -37.57 10.33 3.55
N VAL A 111 -38.75 9.76 3.83
CA VAL A 111 -38.93 8.30 3.96
C VAL A 111 -38.62 7.59 2.63
N GLU A 112 -39.09 8.11 1.48
CA GLU A 112 -38.82 7.47 0.19
C GLU A 112 -37.33 7.52 -0.20
N ARG A 113 -36.64 8.65 0.06
CA ARG A 113 -35.18 8.71 -0.13
C ARG A 113 -34.45 7.75 0.79
N GLY A 114 -34.83 7.71 2.06
CA GLY A 114 -34.30 6.76 3.03
C GLY A 114 -34.49 5.31 2.60
N ARG A 115 -35.65 4.96 2.05
CA ARG A 115 -35.95 3.63 1.48
C ARG A 115 -34.98 3.25 0.37
N ILE A 116 -34.69 4.18 -0.55
CA ILE A 116 -33.76 3.96 -1.65
C ILE A 116 -32.35 3.68 -1.10
N PHE A 117 -31.84 4.54 -0.22
CA PHE A 117 -30.50 4.36 0.35
C PHE A 117 -30.38 3.09 1.21
N PHE A 118 -31.42 2.79 1.99
CA PHE A 118 -31.51 1.56 2.78
C PHE A 118 -31.46 0.32 1.89
N SER A 119 -32.22 0.31 0.80
CA SER A 119 -32.25 -0.81 -0.14
C SER A 119 -30.89 -1.10 -0.80
N GLN A 120 -30.08 -0.07 -0.99
CA GLN A 120 -28.78 -0.18 -1.65
C GLN A 120 -27.66 -0.60 -0.69
N ASN A 121 -27.69 -0.16 0.56
CA ASN A 121 -26.54 -0.27 1.47
C ASN A 121 -26.82 -1.04 2.76
N CYS A 122 -28.07 -1.04 3.24
CA CYS A 122 -28.41 -1.60 4.56
C CYS A 122 -29.02 -3.00 4.45
N VAL A 123 -29.81 -3.27 3.40
CA VAL A 123 -30.57 -4.52 3.22
C VAL A 123 -29.69 -5.77 3.20
N GLN A 124 -28.48 -5.68 2.66
CA GLN A 124 -27.58 -6.82 2.55
C GLN A 124 -27.27 -7.45 3.92
N CYS A 125 -27.13 -6.61 4.96
CA CYS A 125 -26.87 -7.03 6.33
C CYS A 125 -28.16 -7.09 7.17
N HIS A 126 -28.98 -6.05 7.13
CA HIS A 126 -30.13 -5.90 8.02
C HIS A 126 -31.44 -6.49 7.50
N GLY A 127 -31.47 -6.96 6.24
CA GLY A 127 -32.67 -7.48 5.60
C GLY A 127 -33.62 -6.38 5.12
N ALA A 128 -34.53 -6.72 4.19
CA ALA A 128 -35.53 -5.79 3.67
C ALA A 128 -36.53 -5.35 4.75
N THR A 129 -36.81 -6.23 5.71
CA THR A 129 -37.67 -5.99 6.87
C THR A 129 -36.95 -5.31 8.03
N GLY A 130 -35.63 -5.13 7.96
CA GLY A 130 -34.83 -4.59 9.05
C GLY A 130 -34.75 -5.52 10.27
N ASP A 131 -35.03 -6.80 10.12
CA ASP A 131 -35.04 -7.79 11.20
C ASP A 131 -33.64 -8.32 11.56
N GLY A 132 -32.60 -7.90 10.82
CA GLY A 132 -31.23 -8.37 10.99
C GLY A 132 -30.90 -9.61 10.15
N ASN A 133 -31.86 -10.13 9.37
CA ASN A 133 -31.70 -11.35 8.58
C ASN A 133 -31.34 -11.05 7.11
N GLY A 134 -30.39 -10.14 6.89
CA GLY A 134 -29.86 -9.90 5.55
C GLY A 134 -29.10 -11.12 5.00
N ILE A 135 -28.96 -11.17 3.67
CA ILE A 135 -28.30 -12.28 2.95
C ILE A 135 -26.90 -12.58 3.51
N ILE A 136 -26.15 -11.55 3.88
CA ILE A 136 -24.82 -11.72 4.47
C ILE A 136 -24.82 -11.65 5.99
N GLY A 137 -25.90 -11.17 6.61
CA GLY A 137 -25.98 -10.92 8.06
C GLY A 137 -25.72 -12.18 8.91
N GLY A 138 -26.27 -13.32 8.50
CA GLY A 138 -26.06 -14.60 9.19
C GLY A 138 -24.65 -15.21 9.05
N ALA A 139 -23.84 -14.71 8.10
CA ALA A 139 -22.47 -15.17 7.88
C ALA A 139 -21.42 -14.28 8.59
N LEU A 140 -21.85 -13.14 9.15
CA LEU A 140 -20.97 -12.26 9.91
C LEU A 140 -20.68 -12.86 11.29
N VAL A 141 -19.45 -12.64 11.78
CA VAL A 141 -19.04 -13.03 13.14
C VAL A 141 -19.97 -12.37 14.18
N PHE A 142 -20.40 -11.14 13.89
CA PHE A 142 -21.36 -10.40 14.70
C PHE A 142 -22.63 -10.16 13.86
N PRO A 143 -23.75 -10.79 14.22
CA PRO A 143 -24.99 -10.63 13.48
C PRO A 143 -25.49 -9.17 13.60
N PRO A 144 -26.01 -8.60 12.51
CA PRO A 144 -26.61 -7.27 12.54
C PRO A 144 -27.80 -7.20 13.51
N ALA A 145 -27.97 -6.04 14.15
CA ALA A 145 -29.10 -5.84 15.04
C ALA A 145 -30.44 -5.81 14.28
N ASN A 146 -31.48 -6.29 14.96
CA ASN A 146 -32.86 -6.12 14.51
C ASN A 146 -33.28 -4.65 14.72
N LEU A 147 -33.39 -3.91 13.62
CA LEU A 147 -33.69 -2.49 13.58
C LEU A 147 -35.12 -2.16 14.00
N ILE A 148 -36.06 -3.11 13.91
CA ILE A 148 -37.44 -2.93 14.34
C ILE A 148 -37.68 -3.33 15.80
N SER A 149 -36.66 -3.87 16.49
CA SER A 149 -36.74 -4.22 17.91
C SER A 149 -36.99 -2.99 18.79
N ASP A 150 -37.66 -3.18 19.92
CA ASP A 150 -37.92 -2.09 20.88
C ASP A 150 -36.64 -1.48 21.44
N VAL A 151 -35.57 -2.26 21.56
CA VAL A 151 -34.25 -1.79 22.03
C VAL A 151 -33.70 -0.73 21.07
N VAL A 152 -33.53 -1.09 19.79
CA VAL A 152 -33.01 -0.16 18.77
C VAL A 152 -33.96 1.02 18.58
N GLN A 153 -35.26 0.80 18.74
CA GLN A 153 -36.25 1.85 18.53
C GLN A 153 -36.39 2.79 19.73
N SER A 154 -35.89 2.39 20.90
CA SER A 154 -35.79 3.28 22.06
C SER A 154 -34.60 4.24 21.99
N ASP A 155 -33.60 3.93 21.15
CA ASP A 155 -32.46 4.82 20.93
C ASP A 155 -32.94 6.16 20.36
N PRO A 156 -32.31 7.30 20.70
CA PRO A 156 -32.65 8.58 20.08
C PRO A 156 -32.20 8.61 18.61
N ASP A 157 -32.88 9.41 17.78
CA ASP A 157 -32.55 9.51 16.34
C ASP A 157 -31.08 9.88 16.09
N GLY A 158 -30.52 10.73 16.94
CA GLY A 158 -29.09 11.08 16.87
C GLY A 158 -28.15 9.91 17.16
N ALA A 159 -28.54 8.95 17.99
CA ALA A 159 -27.74 7.75 18.21
C ALA A 159 -27.73 6.88 16.96
N LEU A 160 -28.89 6.69 16.32
CA LEU A 160 -28.97 5.98 15.04
C LEU A 160 -28.14 6.68 13.94
N PHE A 161 -28.21 8.01 13.88
CA PHE A 161 -27.40 8.81 12.97
C PHE A 161 -25.90 8.63 13.20
N LEU A 162 -25.46 8.62 14.47
CA LEU A 162 -24.07 8.42 14.84
C LEU A 162 -23.59 7.00 14.54
N THR A 163 -24.45 5.99 14.72
CA THR A 163 -24.17 4.60 14.35
C THR A 163 -23.96 4.46 12.86
N ILE A 164 -24.80 5.10 12.02
CA ILE A 164 -24.62 5.11 10.56
C ILE A 164 -23.33 5.86 10.18
N SER A 165 -23.05 6.98 10.87
CA SER A 165 -21.90 7.83 10.53
C SER A 165 -20.56 7.19 10.92
N ASN A 166 -20.45 6.64 12.13
CA ASN A 166 -19.18 6.14 12.67
C ASN A 166 -19.04 4.63 12.58
N GLY A 167 -20.13 3.91 12.32
CA GLY A 167 -20.17 2.46 12.42
C GLY A 167 -20.08 1.99 13.89
N ILE A 168 -19.91 0.68 14.04
CA ILE A 168 -19.73 0.01 15.33
C ILE A 168 -18.44 -0.81 15.23
N LEU A 169 -17.49 -0.48 16.09
CA LEU A 169 -16.27 -1.24 16.26
C LEU A 169 -16.39 -2.13 17.50
N GLY A 170 -15.99 -3.38 17.35
CA GLY A 170 -15.88 -4.37 18.40
C GLY A 170 -14.52 -4.39 19.06
N GLU A 171 -14.31 -5.43 19.86
CA GLU A 171 -13.01 -5.73 20.44
C GLU A 171 -11.96 -5.91 19.34
N ASN A 172 -10.71 -5.52 19.64
CA ASN A 172 -9.59 -5.62 18.71
C ASN A 172 -9.80 -4.89 17.36
N ASN A 173 -10.58 -3.82 17.34
CA ASN A 173 -10.85 -3.01 16.14
C ASN A 173 -11.56 -3.79 15.02
N GLN A 174 -12.35 -4.81 15.39
CA GLN A 174 -13.17 -5.57 14.43
C GLN A 174 -14.39 -4.74 14.01
N ILE A 175 -14.70 -4.72 12.72
CA ILE A 175 -15.83 -3.96 12.18
C ILE A 175 -17.10 -4.80 12.37
N HIS A 176 -17.96 -4.42 13.31
CA HIS A 176 -19.31 -5.00 13.46
C HIS A 176 -20.27 -4.38 12.46
N MET A 177 -20.21 -3.04 12.34
CA MET A 177 -20.90 -2.27 11.32
C MET A 177 -19.93 -1.24 10.75
N PRO A 178 -19.74 -1.16 9.42
CA PRO A 178 -18.84 -0.18 8.83
C PRO A 178 -19.40 1.25 8.98
N ALA A 179 -18.50 2.22 9.06
CA ALA A 179 -18.84 3.64 8.96
C ALA A 179 -19.32 3.95 7.53
N LEU A 180 -20.43 4.68 7.40
CA LEU A 180 -21.02 5.06 6.10
C LEU A 180 -21.08 6.58 5.93
N ASN A 181 -20.33 7.34 6.73
CA ASN A 181 -20.22 8.79 6.60
C ASN A 181 -19.58 9.24 5.27
N GLU A 182 -18.76 8.38 4.64
CA GLU A 182 -18.15 8.63 3.33
C GLU A 182 -19.10 8.28 2.17
N ASN A 183 -20.05 7.36 2.40
CA ASN A 183 -21.02 6.91 1.39
C ASN A 183 -22.24 7.85 1.29
N PHE A 184 -22.58 8.55 2.36
CA PHE A 184 -23.79 9.35 2.47
C PHE A 184 -23.50 10.76 2.94
N ASN A 185 -24.19 11.75 2.37
CA ASN A 185 -24.17 13.09 2.94
C ASN A 185 -24.97 13.15 4.26
N VAL A 186 -24.86 14.27 4.98
CA VAL A 186 -25.55 14.45 6.28
C VAL A 186 -27.07 14.29 6.16
N ARG A 187 -27.66 14.84 5.10
CA ARG A 187 -29.11 14.79 4.88
C ARG A 187 -29.59 13.36 4.59
N ASP A 188 -28.85 12.62 3.76
CA ASP A 188 -29.18 11.24 3.39
C ASP A 188 -29.17 10.32 4.62
N ARG A 189 -28.21 10.51 5.53
CA ARG A 189 -28.15 9.75 6.78
C ARG A 189 -29.38 10.00 7.66
N TRP A 190 -29.89 11.23 7.72
CA TRP A 190 -31.15 11.53 8.42
C TRP A 190 -32.37 10.92 7.72
N ASP A 191 -32.38 10.90 6.38
CA ASP A 191 -33.45 10.24 5.63
C ASP A 191 -33.48 8.73 5.90
N ILE A 192 -32.32 8.09 6.02
CA ILE A 192 -32.21 6.68 6.43
C ILE A 192 -32.77 6.48 7.85
N VAL A 193 -32.42 7.34 8.80
CA VAL A 193 -32.97 7.28 10.17
C VAL A 193 -34.50 7.36 10.15
N ASN A 194 -35.06 8.31 9.38
CA ASN A 194 -36.52 8.44 9.24
C ASN A 194 -37.16 7.20 8.62
N TYR A 195 -36.50 6.58 7.64
CA TYR A 195 -36.96 5.32 7.06
C TYR A 195 -36.91 4.16 8.07
N VAL A 196 -35.87 4.06 8.89
CA VAL A 196 -35.78 3.03 9.95
C VAL A 196 -36.90 3.19 10.98
N ARG A 197 -37.31 4.42 11.31
CA ARG A 197 -38.50 4.68 12.14
C ARG A 197 -39.78 4.24 11.46
N TRP A 198 -39.93 4.59 10.19
CA TRP A 198 -41.08 4.21 9.38
C TRP A 198 -41.22 2.68 9.24
N LEU A 199 -40.08 1.97 9.15
CA LEU A 199 -40.02 0.52 8.95
C LEU A 199 -40.65 -0.27 10.10
N LYS A 200 -40.49 0.18 11.35
CA LYS A 200 -41.17 -0.44 12.51
C LYS A 200 -42.69 -0.35 12.40
N ALA A 201 -43.20 0.78 11.91
CA ALA A 201 -44.63 0.98 11.73
C ALA A 201 -45.18 0.26 10.48
N ASN A 202 -44.31 -0.01 9.49
CA ASN A 202 -44.69 -0.57 8.19
C ASN A 202 -43.68 -1.63 7.75
N PRO A 203 -43.62 -2.79 8.43
CA PRO A 203 -42.73 -3.86 8.02
C PRO A 203 -43.15 -4.35 6.62
N PRO A 204 -42.25 -4.37 5.63
CA PRO A 204 -42.57 -4.88 4.32
C PRO A 204 -42.96 -6.36 4.43
N THR A 205 -44.04 -6.74 3.77
CA THR A 205 -44.43 -8.14 3.65
C THR A 205 -43.33 -8.85 2.85
N GLN A 206 -42.69 -9.85 3.45
CA GLN A 206 -41.73 -10.68 2.73
C GLN A 206 -42.44 -11.36 1.54
N PRO A 207 -41.85 -11.34 0.34
CA PRO A 207 -42.41 -12.02 -0.82
C PRO A 207 -42.44 -13.54 -0.66
#